data_AF-A0A7J8DTR1-F1
#
_entry.id   AF-A0A7J8DTR1-F1
#
_cell.length_a   1.000
_cell.length_b   1.000
_cell.length_c   1.000
_cell.angle_alpha   90.00
_cell.angle_beta   90.00
_cell.angle_gamma   90.00
#
_symmetry.space_group_name_H-M   'P 1'
#
loop_
_entity.id
_entity.type
_entity.pdbx_description
1 polymer ?
#
loop_
_entity_poly.entity_id
_entity_poly.type
_entity_poly.pdbx_seq_one_letter_code
_entity_poly.pdbx_strand_id
1 'polypeptide(L)'
;MAAAKSQYCAQIIVLWNCDKPLPAKHRWPATAVPVIVIEGESKVMSSRFLPYDNIVTDAVLSLDEDTVLSTTEVDFAFTVWQSFPERIVGYPARSHFWDNSKERWGYTSKWTNDYSMVLTGAAIYHKYYHYLYTHYLPASLKNMVDQLANCEDILMNFLVSAVTKLPPIKVTQKKQYKETMMGQTSRASRWADPDHFAQRQSCMNTFASWFGYMPLVHSQMRLDPVLFKDQVSILRKKYRDIERL
;
A
#
# COMPACT_ATOMS: atom_id res chain seq x y z
N MET A 1 9.69 -10.07 12.08
CA MET A 1 9.29 -9.10 11.04
C MET A 1 9.82 -9.60 9.69
N ALA A 2 8.95 -9.83 8.70
CA ALA A 2 9.35 -10.44 7.43
C ALA A 2 10.21 -9.51 6.56
N ALA A 3 9.93 -8.21 6.56
CA ALA A 3 10.72 -7.20 5.87
C ALA A 3 12.19 -7.18 6.37
N ALA A 4 12.41 -7.33 7.68
CA ALA A 4 13.75 -7.38 8.28
C ALA A 4 14.62 -8.56 7.81
N LYS A 5 14.02 -9.58 7.18
CA LYS A 5 14.72 -10.76 6.63
C LYS A 5 14.94 -10.67 5.11
N SER A 6 14.39 -9.64 4.46
CA SER A 6 14.59 -9.40 3.03
C SER A 6 16.05 -9.05 2.77
N GLN A 7 16.61 -9.62 1.72
CA GLN A 7 17.97 -9.30 1.27
C GLN A 7 18.12 -7.86 0.74
N TYR A 8 16.99 -7.19 0.46
CA TYR A 8 16.94 -5.83 -0.08
C TYR A 8 16.58 -4.78 0.97
N CYS A 9 16.27 -5.18 2.20
CA CYS A 9 15.92 -4.24 3.26
C CYS A 9 17.19 -3.58 3.82
N ALA A 10 17.32 -2.27 3.64
CA ALA A 10 18.44 -1.51 4.21
C ALA A 10 18.24 -1.16 5.70
N GLN A 11 17.00 -0.82 6.07
CA GLN A 11 16.61 -0.40 7.41
C GLN A 11 15.09 -0.43 7.56
N ILE A 12 14.62 -0.36 8.79
CA ILE A 12 13.21 -0.22 9.15
C ILE A 12 13.02 1.07 9.92
N ILE A 13 12.07 1.89 9.47
CA ILE A 13 11.64 3.09 10.19
C ILE A 13 10.25 2.82 10.75
N VAL A 14 10.10 2.92 12.06
CA VAL A 14 8.82 2.80 12.76
C VAL A 14 8.39 4.20 13.18
N LEU A 15 7.28 4.67 12.60
CA LEU A 15 6.65 5.92 13.00
C LEU A 15 5.73 5.66 14.18
N TRP A 16 6.12 6.15 15.34
CA TRP A 16 5.42 5.90 16.59
C TRP A 16 4.31 6.94 16.81
N ASN A 17 3.25 6.83 16.02
CA ASN A 17 2.11 7.75 16.06
C ASN A 17 1.02 7.28 17.05
N CYS A 18 1.38 7.04 18.30
CA CYS A 18 0.41 6.73 19.35
C CYS A 18 0.76 7.44 20.67
N ASP A 19 -0.21 7.55 21.58
CA ASP A 19 -0.01 8.18 22.90
C ASP A 19 0.66 7.28 23.93
N LYS A 20 0.96 6.04 23.56
CA LYS A 20 1.65 5.11 24.45
C LYS A 20 3.15 5.39 24.43
N PRO A 21 3.85 5.24 25.58
CA PRO A 21 5.30 5.36 25.60
C PRO A 21 5.95 4.29 24.74
N LEU A 22 7.15 4.59 24.25
CA LEU A 22 7.96 3.61 23.52
C LEU A 22 8.21 2.35 24.37
N PRO A 23 8.07 1.15 23.78
CA PRO A 23 8.48 -0.08 24.43
C PRO A 23 9.96 -0.03 24.81
N ALA A 24 10.29 -0.59 25.97
CA ALA A 24 11.68 -0.76 26.39
C ALA A 24 12.48 -1.53 25.32
N LYS A 25 13.77 -1.20 25.14
CA LYS A 25 14.64 -1.73 24.07
C LYS A 25 14.59 -3.26 23.93
N HIS A 26 14.53 -3.99 25.05
CA HIS A 26 14.48 -5.46 25.05
C HIS A 26 13.19 -6.06 24.47
N ARG A 27 12.11 -5.28 24.32
CA ARG A 27 10.85 -5.73 23.71
C ARG A 27 10.85 -5.62 22.18
N TRP A 28 11.82 -4.88 21.61
CA TRP A 28 11.96 -4.79 20.18
C TRP A 28 12.60 -6.07 19.64
N PRO A 29 12.15 -6.59 18.49
CA PRO A 29 12.72 -7.79 17.91
C PRO A 29 14.18 -7.54 17.51
N ALA A 30 15.05 -8.52 17.73
CA ALA A 30 16.38 -8.51 17.13
C ALA A 30 16.25 -8.66 15.60
N THR A 31 16.83 -7.71 14.86
CA THR A 31 16.80 -7.65 13.40
C THR A 31 18.21 -7.59 12.84
N ALA A 32 18.40 -8.14 11.64
CA ALA A 32 19.67 -8.04 10.91
C ALA A 32 19.92 -6.63 10.34
N VAL A 33 18.85 -5.85 10.20
CA VAL A 33 18.87 -4.47 9.69
C VAL A 33 18.58 -3.48 10.83
N PRO A 34 19.07 -2.24 10.75
CA PRO A 34 18.76 -1.20 11.73
C PRO A 34 17.25 -0.95 11.85
N VAL A 35 16.77 -0.75 13.08
CA VAL A 35 15.42 -0.29 13.37
C VAL A 35 15.52 1.10 13.99
N ILE A 36 14.95 2.08 13.32
CA ILE A 36 14.88 3.48 13.77
C ILE A 36 13.43 3.75 14.16
N VAL A 37 13.24 4.33 15.34
CA VAL A 37 11.91 4.72 15.80
C VAL A 37 11.84 6.24 15.84
N ILE A 38 10.86 6.80 15.14
CA ILE A 38 10.63 8.24 15.07
C ILE A 38 9.30 8.53 15.75
N GLU A 39 9.33 9.32 16.80
CA GLU A 39 8.12 9.89 17.40
C GLU A 39 7.75 11.14 16.58
N GLY A 40 6.62 11.07 15.87
CA GLY A 40 6.17 12.19 15.03
C GLY A 40 5.73 13.40 15.86
N GLU A 41 6.09 14.60 15.41
CA GLU A 41 5.62 15.86 16.01
C GLU A 41 4.10 16.00 15.93
N SER A 42 3.50 15.55 14.81
CA SER A 42 2.06 15.44 14.60
C SER A 42 1.67 13.98 14.35
N LYS A 43 0.71 13.48 15.13
CA LYS A 43 0.22 12.09 15.07
C LYS A 43 -0.89 11.93 14.04
N VAL A 44 -0.66 12.39 12.82
CA VAL A 44 -1.59 12.27 11.69
C VAL A 44 -1.17 11.13 10.75
N MET A 45 -2.11 10.61 9.95
CA MET A 45 -1.84 9.47 9.08
C MET A 45 -0.86 9.80 7.94
N SER A 46 -0.91 11.03 7.42
CA SER A 46 -0.05 11.44 6.31
C SER A 46 1.41 11.68 6.71
N SER A 47 1.74 11.72 8.01
CA SER A 47 3.12 11.92 8.51
C SER A 47 4.10 10.91 7.91
N ARG A 48 3.63 9.71 7.53
CA ARG A 48 4.44 8.70 6.83
C ARG A 48 5.03 9.14 5.50
N PHE A 49 4.49 10.19 4.88
CA PHE A 49 4.96 10.75 3.62
C PHE A 49 5.85 11.98 3.80
N LEU A 50 6.23 12.33 5.03
CA LEU A 50 7.23 13.38 5.25
C LEU A 50 8.60 12.91 4.74
N PRO A 51 9.44 13.84 4.24
CA PRO A 51 10.77 13.53 3.71
C PRO A 51 11.77 13.40 4.86
N TYR A 52 11.61 12.38 5.71
CA TYR A 52 12.53 12.14 6.83
C TYR A 52 13.96 11.90 6.33
N ASP A 53 14.95 12.60 6.92
CA ASP A 53 16.37 12.46 6.58
C ASP A 53 16.88 11.03 6.78
N ASN A 54 16.24 10.26 7.66
CA ASN A 54 16.54 8.85 7.85
C ASN A 54 16.23 8.00 6.61
N ILE A 55 15.39 8.45 5.66
CA ILE A 55 15.08 7.71 4.43
C ILE A 55 16.21 7.91 3.41
N VAL A 56 17.23 7.05 3.49
CA VAL A 56 18.41 7.13 2.62
C VAL A 56 18.25 6.39 1.28
N THR A 57 17.30 5.47 1.15
CA THR A 57 17.09 4.65 -0.05
C THR A 57 16.09 5.27 -1.01
N ASP A 58 16.24 5.01 -2.32
CA ASP A 58 15.28 5.50 -3.32
C ASP A 58 13.93 4.78 -3.24
N ALA A 59 13.93 3.48 -2.94
CA ALA A 59 12.70 2.72 -2.70
C ALA A 59 12.22 2.87 -1.26
N VAL A 60 10.92 3.07 -1.08
CA VAL A 60 10.23 3.01 0.21
C VAL A 60 9.18 1.92 0.14
N LEU A 61 9.35 0.84 0.91
CA LEU A 61 8.27 -0.09 1.22
C LEU A 61 7.46 0.48 2.39
N SER A 62 6.20 0.77 2.13
CA SER A 62 5.28 1.34 3.09
C SER A 62 4.25 0.28 3.51
N LEU A 63 4.05 0.12 4.82
CA LEU A 63 3.25 -0.95 5.42
C LEU A 63 2.31 -0.39 6.49
N ASP A 64 1.05 -0.82 6.49
CA ASP A 64 0.11 -0.57 7.59
C ASP A 64 0.36 -1.54 8.75
N GLU A 65 -0.13 -1.18 9.95
CA GLU A 65 0.09 -1.95 11.20
C GLU A 65 -0.45 -3.38 11.17
N ASP A 66 -1.47 -3.63 10.35
CA ASP A 66 -2.15 -4.93 10.18
C ASP A 66 -1.70 -5.69 8.92
N THR A 67 -0.70 -5.16 8.19
CA THR A 67 -0.24 -5.78 6.96
C THR A 67 0.70 -6.96 7.24
N VAL A 68 0.34 -8.12 6.70
CA VAL A 68 1.15 -9.34 6.77
C VAL A 68 1.66 -9.71 5.37
N LEU A 69 2.96 -9.57 5.17
CA LEU A 69 3.68 -10.04 3.98
C LEU A 69 4.79 -11.02 4.39
N SER A 70 5.03 -12.02 3.56
CA SER A 70 6.21 -12.88 3.64
C SER A 70 7.44 -12.18 3.08
N THR A 71 8.64 -12.65 3.46
CA THR A 71 9.90 -12.14 2.93
C THR A 71 9.97 -12.32 1.40
N THR A 72 9.44 -13.44 0.88
CA THR A 72 9.38 -13.69 -0.56
C THR A 72 8.50 -12.69 -1.31
N GLU A 73 7.42 -12.22 -0.69
CA GLU A 73 6.54 -11.20 -1.26
C GLU A 73 7.26 -9.85 -1.29
N VAL A 74 7.91 -9.47 -0.18
CA VAL A 74 8.74 -8.25 -0.11
C VAL A 74 9.81 -8.25 -1.20
N ASP A 75 10.59 -9.33 -1.32
CA ASP A 75 11.65 -9.45 -2.32
C ASP A 75 11.13 -9.36 -3.76
N PHE A 76 9.99 -10.02 -4.02
CA PHE A 76 9.36 -9.98 -5.34
C PHE A 76 8.85 -8.58 -5.70
N ALA A 77 8.12 -7.92 -4.79
CA ALA A 77 7.62 -6.57 -5.03
C ALA A 77 8.77 -5.59 -5.28
N PHE A 78 9.89 -5.73 -4.54
CA PHE A 78 11.07 -4.89 -4.77
C PHE A 78 11.70 -5.15 -6.14
N THR A 79 11.88 -6.41 -6.53
CA THR A 79 12.40 -6.79 -7.85
C THR A 79 11.53 -6.21 -8.98
N VAL A 80 10.21 -6.27 -8.82
CA VAL A 80 9.26 -5.64 -9.75
C VAL A 80 9.47 -4.12 -9.77
N TRP A 81 9.56 -3.47 -8.61
CA TRP A 81 9.78 -2.03 -8.52
C TRP A 81 11.09 -1.59 -9.17
N GLN A 82 12.17 -2.37 -9.09
CA GLN A 82 13.41 -2.05 -9.80
C GLN A 82 13.24 -1.96 -11.32
N SER A 83 12.24 -2.64 -11.89
CA SER A 83 11.93 -2.57 -13.32
C SER A 83 11.01 -1.38 -13.67
N PHE A 84 10.37 -0.76 -12.67
CA PHE A 84 9.38 0.31 -12.82
C PHE A 84 9.50 1.33 -11.67
N PRO A 85 10.67 1.96 -11.45
CA PRO A 85 10.95 2.73 -10.24
C PRO A 85 10.06 3.96 -10.07
N GLU A 86 9.50 4.48 -11.16
CA GLU A 86 8.57 5.60 -11.20
C GLU A 86 7.12 5.23 -10.80
N ARG A 87 6.79 3.94 -10.69
CA ARG A 87 5.41 3.49 -10.45
C ARG A 87 5.24 2.98 -9.02
N ILE A 88 4.03 3.12 -8.48
CA ILE A 88 3.65 2.44 -7.24
C ILE A 88 3.47 0.95 -7.55
N VAL A 89 4.16 0.08 -6.82
CA VAL A 89 4.10 -1.38 -6.96
C VAL A 89 3.61 -1.99 -5.65
N GLY A 90 2.51 -2.76 -5.66
CA GLY A 90 1.98 -3.30 -4.40
C GLY A 90 0.76 -4.19 -4.54
N TYR A 91 0.10 -4.47 -3.41
CA TYR A 91 -0.91 -5.55 -3.30
C TYR A 91 -2.36 -5.08 -3.32
N PRO A 92 -2.79 -4.10 -2.49
CA PRO A 92 -4.20 -3.78 -2.35
C PRO A 92 -4.63 -2.87 -3.50
N ALA A 93 -5.16 -3.49 -4.56
CA ALA A 93 -5.66 -2.76 -5.72
C ALA A 93 -7.07 -2.19 -5.47
N ARG A 94 -7.29 -0.96 -5.93
CA ARG A 94 -8.58 -0.25 -5.93
C ARG A 94 -8.78 0.45 -7.27
N SER A 95 -9.99 0.90 -7.54
CA SER A 95 -10.28 1.61 -8.77
C SER A 95 -11.12 2.85 -8.54
N HIS A 96 -11.16 3.69 -9.56
CA HIS A 96 -12.12 4.77 -9.68
C HIS A 96 -13.11 4.46 -10.81
N PHE A 97 -14.21 5.19 -10.84
CA PHE A 97 -15.20 5.15 -11.92
C PHE A 97 -15.90 6.49 -12.01
N TRP A 98 -16.48 6.81 -13.17
CA TRP A 98 -17.38 7.94 -13.32
C TRP A 98 -18.82 7.49 -13.04
N ASP A 99 -19.49 8.14 -12.09
CA ASP A 99 -20.91 7.92 -11.81
C ASP A 99 -21.75 8.88 -12.66
N ASN A 100 -22.24 8.41 -13.80
CA ASN A 100 -23.10 9.20 -14.70
C ASN A 100 -24.36 9.75 -14.02
N SER A 101 -24.89 9.05 -13.01
CA SER A 101 -26.12 9.49 -12.34
C SER A 101 -25.89 10.66 -11.38
N LYS A 102 -24.66 10.80 -10.87
CA LYS A 102 -24.28 11.83 -9.90
C LYS A 102 -23.28 12.83 -10.45
N GLU A 103 -22.92 12.69 -11.72
CA GLU A 103 -21.92 13.49 -12.44
C GLU A 103 -20.65 13.73 -11.63
N ARG A 104 -20.12 12.64 -11.04
CA ARG A 104 -18.97 12.73 -10.15
C ARG A 104 -18.12 11.46 -10.18
N TRP A 105 -16.86 11.59 -9.80
CA TRP A 105 -15.96 10.46 -9.64
C TRP A 105 -16.31 9.65 -8.39
N GLY A 106 -16.17 8.34 -8.49
CA GLY A 106 -16.33 7.39 -7.40
C GLY A 106 -15.09 6.51 -7.23
N TYR A 107 -14.79 6.17 -5.99
CA TYR A 107 -13.91 5.12 -5.50
C TYR A 107 -14.67 3.79 -5.40
N THR A 108 -13.99 2.69 -5.73
CA THR A 108 -14.53 1.33 -5.58
C THR A 108 -13.49 0.35 -5.03
N SER A 109 -13.96 -0.51 -4.12
CA SER A 109 -13.22 -1.66 -3.59
C SER A 109 -13.61 -2.98 -4.23
N LYS A 110 -14.42 -2.94 -5.30
CA LYS A 110 -14.81 -4.15 -6.05
C LYS A 110 -13.56 -4.85 -6.59
N TRP A 111 -13.51 -6.16 -6.38
CA TRP A 111 -12.45 -7.01 -6.91
C TRP A 111 -12.69 -7.25 -8.39
N THR A 112 -12.04 -6.45 -9.23
CA THR A 112 -12.05 -6.63 -10.68
C THR A 112 -10.64 -6.78 -11.22
N ASN A 113 -10.51 -7.14 -12.49
CA ASN A 113 -9.21 -7.16 -13.18
C ASN A 113 -8.73 -5.77 -13.57
N ASP A 114 -9.61 -4.77 -13.52
CA ASP A 114 -9.31 -3.38 -13.79
C ASP A 114 -9.12 -2.60 -12.49
N TYR A 115 -8.05 -1.81 -12.43
CA TYR A 115 -7.68 -1.01 -11.27
C TYR A 115 -6.95 0.26 -11.71
N SER A 116 -6.95 1.27 -10.85
CA SER A 116 -6.26 2.53 -11.11
C SER A 116 -5.43 3.00 -9.92
N MET A 117 -5.47 2.25 -8.82
CA MET A 117 -4.79 2.58 -7.57
C MET A 117 -4.21 1.32 -6.95
N VAL A 118 -3.06 1.48 -6.30
CA VAL A 118 -2.49 0.51 -5.35
C VAL A 118 -2.30 1.25 -4.03
N LEU A 119 -2.99 0.80 -2.97
CA LEU A 119 -2.96 1.49 -1.69
C LEU A 119 -1.57 1.36 -1.05
N THR A 120 -1.08 2.47 -0.49
CA THR A 120 0.27 2.57 0.09
C THR A 120 0.45 1.75 1.35
N GLY A 121 -0.62 1.22 1.94
CA GLY A 121 -0.57 0.31 3.10
C GLY A 121 0.16 -1.01 2.85
N ALA A 122 0.40 -1.38 1.60
CA ALA A 122 1.33 -2.45 1.23
C ALA A 122 1.87 -2.22 -0.18
N ALA A 123 2.77 -1.24 -0.31
CA ALA A 123 3.34 -0.86 -1.61
C ALA A 123 4.76 -0.30 -1.51
N ILE A 124 5.50 -0.45 -2.60
CA ILE A 124 6.82 0.15 -2.85
C ILE A 124 6.66 1.28 -3.86
N TYR A 125 7.30 2.40 -3.58
CA TYR A 125 7.35 3.57 -4.47
C TYR A 125 8.62 4.38 -4.20
N HIS A 126 8.90 5.33 -5.09
CA HIS A 126 10.10 6.17 -5.00
C HIS A 126 9.98 7.23 -3.89
N LYS A 127 11.03 7.45 -3.08
CA LYS A 127 11.06 8.46 -2.00
C LYS A 127 10.78 9.87 -2.48
N TYR A 128 11.07 10.17 -3.75
CA TYR A 128 10.79 11.46 -4.38
C TYR A 128 9.32 11.88 -4.23
N TYR A 129 8.40 10.91 -4.16
CA TYR A 129 6.99 11.22 -3.94
C TYR A 129 6.69 11.74 -2.52
N HIS A 130 7.54 11.49 -1.52
CA HIS A 130 7.44 12.16 -0.21
C HIS A 130 7.72 13.66 -0.34
N TYR A 131 8.77 14.00 -1.10
CA TYR A 131 9.13 15.39 -1.38
C TYR A 131 7.99 16.11 -2.11
N LEU A 132 7.45 15.50 -3.18
CA LEU A 132 6.31 16.07 -3.89
C LEU A 132 5.05 16.15 -3.02
N TYR A 133 4.74 15.11 -2.25
CA TYR A 133 3.60 15.13 -1.34
C TYR A 133 3.71 16.29 -0.35
N THR A 134 4.91 16.54 0.18
CA THR A 134 5.15 17.57 1.19
C THR A 134 5.20 18.98 0.59
N HIS A 135 5.90 19.16 -0.53
CA HIS A 135 6.26 20.49 -1.05
C HIS A 135 5.46 20.93 -2.28
N TYR A 136 4.92 20.00 -3.06
CA TYR A 136 4.14 20.32 -4.26
C TYR A 136 2.64 20.39 -3.97
N LEU A 137 2.11 19.48 -3.15
CA LEU A 137 0.68 19.50 -2.79
C LEU A 137 0.36 20.66 -1.83
N PRO A 138 -0.78 21.33 -2.03
CA PRO A 138 -1.20 22.47 -1.23
C PRO A 138 -1.53 22.03 0.19
N ALA A 139 -1.34 22.95 1.15
CA ALA A 139 -1.72 22.70 2.54
C ALA A 139 -3.20 22.34 2.70
N SER A 140 -4.10 22.86 1.86
CA SER A 140 -5.53 22.54 1.93
C SER A 140 -5.85 21.05 1.73
N LEU A 141 -5.20 20.39 0.77
CA LEU A 141 -5.40 18.96 0.52
C LEU A 141 -4.79 18.12 1.65
N LYS A 142 -3.58 18.47 2.10
CA LYS A 142 -2.91 17.78 3.20
C LYS A 142 -3.71 17.88 4.50
N ASN A 143 -4.16 19.09 4.85
CA ASN A 143 -4.97 19.33 6.04
C ASN A 143 -6.30 18.58 5.98
N MET A 144 -6.94 18.49 4.81
CA MET A 144 -8.16 17.70 4.64
C MET A 144 -7.90 16.22 4.93
N VAL A 145 -6.84 15.64 4.36
CA VAL A 145 -6.45 14.24 4.60
C VAL A 145 -6.17 14.00 6.09
N ASP A 146 -5.46 14.92 6.74
CA ASP A 146 -5.12 14.82 8.15
C ASP A 146 -6.36 14.91 9.05
N GLN A 147 -7.31 15.81 8.74
CA GLN A 147 -8.57 15.94 9.47
C GLN A 147 -9.48 14.73 9.29
N LEU A 148 -9.51 14.13 8.10
CA LEU A 148 -10.30 12.93 7.82
C LEU A 148 -9.65 11.67 8.38
N ALA A 149 -8.32 11.70 8.63
CA ALA A 149 -7.52 10.50 8.89
C ALA A 149 -7.78 9.40 7.85
N ASN A 150 -7.81 9.80 6.57
CA ASN A 150 -8.17 8.95 5.43
C ASN A 150 -7.68 9.58 4.13
N CYS A 151 -7.72 8.83 3.04
CA CYS A 151 -7.44 9.28 1.67
C CYS A 151 -5.99 9.70 1.37
N GLU A 152 -5.05 9.54 2.30
CA GLU A 152 -3.63 9.80 2.08
C GLU A 152 -3.06 8.89 0.98
N ASP A 153 -3.51 7.63 0.95
CA ASP A 153 -3.18 6.63 -0.06
C ASP A 153 -3.74 7.00 -1.45
N ILE A 154 -4.98 7.48 -1.50
CA ILE A 154 -5.63 7.96 -2.73
C ILE A 154 -4.89 9.20 -3.25
N LEU A 155 -4.60 10.17 -2.38
CA LEU A 155 -3.88 11.39 -2.75
C LEU A 155 -2.48 11.08 -3.29
N MET A 156 -1.78 10.11 -2.69
CA MET A 156 -0.50 9.63 -3.21
C MET A 156 -0.64 9.02 -4.61
N ASN A 157 -1.67 8.20 -4.86
CA ASN A 157 -1.92 7.64 -6.20
C ASN A 157 -2.26 8.72 -7.23
N PHE A 158 -3.03 9.75 -6.86
CA PHE A 158 -3.31 10.91 -7.71
C PHE A 158 -2.01 11.64 -8.06
N LEU A 159 -1.17 11.93 -7.06
CA LEU A 159 0.11 12.60 -7.24
C LEU A 159 1.04 11.84 -8.19
N VAL A 160 1.26 10.55 -7.94
CA VAL A 160 2.14 9.72 -8.77
C VAL A 160 1.61 9.61 -10.20
N SER A 161 0.31 9.37 -10.37
CA SER A 161 -0.30 9.26 -11.71
C SER A 161 -0.29 10.60 -12.45
N ALA A 162 -0.47 11.72 -11.75
CA ALA A 162 -0.39 13.06 -12.34
C ALA A 162 1.01 13.39 -12.86
N VAL A 163 2.06 12.97 -12.16
CA VAL A 163 3.46 13.24 -12.53
C VAL A 163 3.92 12.30 -13.64
N THR A 164 3.63 11.00 -13.52
CA THR A 164 4.15 9.98 -14.45
C THR A 164 3.27 9.76 -15.66
N LYS A 165 1.96 10.06 -15.56
CA LYS A 165 0.92 9.64 -16.52
C LYS A 165 0.82 8.11 -16.69
N LEU A 166 1.33 7.35 -15.73
CA LEU A 166 1.34 5.89 -15.75
C LEU A 166 0.45 5.33 -14.63
N PRO A 167 -0.21 4.18 -14.85
CA PRO A 167 -0.98 3.51 -13.80
C PRO A 167 -0.05 2.84 -12.79
N PRO A 168 -0.51 2.44 -11.58
CA PRO A 168 0.30 1.61 -10.68
C PRO A 168 0.46 0.17 -11.20
N ILE A 169 1.28 -0.65 -10.53
CA ILE A 169 1.48 -2.07 -10.83
C ILE A 169 1.02 -2.93 -9.65
N LYS A 170 0.08 -3.83 -9.95
CA LYS A 170 -0.40 -4.83 -9.01
C LYS A 170 0.51 -6.06 -9.01
N VAL A 171 0.99 -6.42 -7.82
CA VAL A 171 1.63 -7.72 -7.54
C VAL A 171 0.73 -8.58 -6.67
N THR A 172 1.10 -9.84 -6.52
CA THR A 172 0.16 -10.86 -6.06
C THR A 172 0.58 -11.40 -4.73
N GLN A 173 -0.38 -11.38 -3.81
CA GLN A 173 -0.19 -11.93 -2.49
C GLN A 173 -0.51 -13.42 -2.53
N LYS A 174 0.30 -14.23 -1.84
CA LYS A 174 -0.07 -15.61 -1.54
C LYS A 174 -1.40 -15.58 -0.78
N LYS A 175 -2.28 -16.56 -1.05
CA LYS A 175 -3.69 -16.63 -0.61
C LYS A 175 -3.98 -16.36 0.89
N GLN A 176 -2.97 -16.29 1.76
CA GLN A 176 -3.11 -16.14 3.21
C GLN A 176 -3.75 -14.81 3.66
N TYR A 177 -3.77 -13.76 2.85
CA TYR A 177 -4.38 -12.47 3.24
C TYR A 177 -5.88 -12.57 3.62
N LYS A 178 -6.62 -13.51 3.01
CA LYS A 178 -8.05 -13.67 3.30
C LYS A 178 -8.35 -14.44 4.58
N GLU A 179 -7.49 -15.38 4.98
CA GLU A 179 -7.75 -16.20 6.19
C GLU A 179 -7.49 -15.43 7.48
N THR A 180 -6.50 -14.52 7.51
CA THR A 180 -6.17 -13.77 8.74
C THR A 180 -7.22 -12.71 9.08
N MET A 181 -7.88 -12.12 8.08
CA MET A 181 -8.94 -11.12 8.27
C MET A 181 -10.25 -11.70 8.84
N MET A 182 -10.45 -13.03 8.75
CA MET A 182 -11.65 -13.69 9.29
C MET A 182 -11.50 -14.16 10.75
N GLY A 183 -10.28 -14.08 11.31
CA GLY A 183 -9.97 -14.64 12.64
C GLY A 183 -9.70 -13.62 13.76
N GLN A 184 -9.59 -12.32 13.47
CA GLN A 184 -9.26 -11.31 14.49
C GLN A 184 -10.51 -10.60 15.03
N THR A 185 -11.04 -11.11 16.14
CA THR A 185 -12.16 -10.57 16.92
C THR A 185 -11.77 -9.40 17.85
N SER A 186 -10.88 -8.48 17.45
CA SER A 186 -10.48 -7.39 18.36
C SER A 186 -10.06 -6.08 17.68
N ARG A 187 -10.92 -5.54 16.83
CA ARG A 187 -11.19 -4.10 16.60
C ARG A 187 -12.13 -4.04 15.40
N ALA A 188 -13.22 -3.28 15.48
CA ALA A 188 -13.98 -2.96 14.26
C ALA A 188 -12.99 -2.37 13.26
N SER A 189 -12.80 -3.07 12.13
CA SER A 189 -11.92 -2.61 11.07
C SER A 189 -12.39 -1.23 10.64
N ARG A 190 -11.52 -0.20 10.70
CA ARG A 190 -11.85 1.16 10.22
C ARG A 190 -12.40 1.14 8.79
N TRP A 191 -12.01 0.12 8.02
CA TRP A 191 -12.45 -0.14 6.65
C TRP A 191 -13.90 -0.61 6.51
N ALA A 192 -14.54 -1.07 7.60
CA ALA A 192 -15.93 -1.53 7.63
C ALA A 192 -16.94 -0.41 7.96
N ASP A 193 -16.45 0.78 8.32
CA ASP A 193 -17.29 1.94 8.60
C ASP A 193 -17.89 2.51 7.28
N PRO A 194 -19.23 2.63 7.15
CA PRO A 194 -19.86 3.27 6.00
C PRO A 194 -19.34 4.70 5.72
N ASP A 195 -19.02 5.45 6.76
CA ASP A 195 -18.51 6.82 6.63
C ASP A 195 -17.12 6.83 5.97
N HIS A 196 -16.28 5.83 6.26
CA HIS A 196 -14.96 5.70 5.65
C HIS A 196 -15.04 5.57 4.13
N PHE A 197 -16.02 4.83 3.60
CA PHE A 197 -16.21 4.71 2.16
C PHE A 197 -16.77 6.00 1.55
N ALA A 198 -17.74 6.64 2.22
CA ALA A 198 -18.32 7.91 1.77
C ALA A 198 -17.27 9.04 1.73
N GLN A 199 -16.38 9.11 2.72
CA GLN A 199 -15.25 10.04 2.74
C GLN A 199 -14.33 9.83 1.53
N ARG A 200 -13.98 8.58 1.20
CA ARG A 200 -13.16 8.28 0.01
C ARG A 200 -13.84 8.73 -1.28
N GLN A 201 -15.16 8.60 -1.40
CA GLN A 201 -15.90 9.18 -2.54
C GLN A 201 -15.72 10.70 -2.63
N SER A 202 -15.77 11.40 -1.48
CA SER A 202 -15.58 12.86 -1.43
C SER A 202 -14.16 13.24 -1.85
N CYS A 203 -13.15 12.58 -1.28
CA CYS A 203 -11.74 12.82 -1.58
C CYS A 203 -11.43 12.73 -3.08
N MET A 204 -11.97 11.73 -3.79
CA MET A 204 -11.79 11.57 -5.23
C MET A 204 -12.14 12.84 -6.01
N ASN A 205 -13.26 13.48 -5.66
CA ASN A 205 -13.75 14.66 -6.36
C ASN A 205 -12.97 15.91 -5.98
N THR A 206 -12.63 16.07 -4.70
CA THR A 206 -11.78 17.19 -4.26
C THR A 206 -10.41 17.14 -4.93
N PHE A 207 -9.78 15.97 -5.00
CA PHE A 207 -8.47 15.83 -5.63
C PHE A 207 -8.56 16.07 -7.14
N ALA A 208 -9.53 15.46 -7.83
CA ALA A 208 -9.72 15.69 -9.27
C ALA A 208 -9.98 17.17 -9.60
N SER A 209 -10.75 17.86 -8.75
CA SER A 209 -10.99 19.30 -8.88
C SER A 209 -9.70 20.11 -8.74
N TRP A 210 -8.86 19.81 -7.73
CA TRP A 210 -7.60 20.52 -7.54
C TRP A 210 -6.58 20.25 -8.66
N PHE A 211 -6.45 19.00 -9.12
CA PHE A 211 -5.59 18.65 -10.25
C PHE A 211 -6.13 19.18 -11.59
N GLY A 212 -7.42 19.58 -11.66
CA GLY A 212 -8.09 20.08 -12.85
C GLY A 212 -8.55 18.99 -13.84
N TYR A 213 -8.30 17.72 -13.53
CA TYR A 213 -8.72 16.55 -14.30
C TYR A 213 -8.60 15.29 -13.43
N MET A 214 -9.05 14.13 -13.91
CA MET A 214 -8.82 12.84 -13.25
C MET A 214 -7.44 12.27 -13.62
N PRO A 215 -6.44 12.25 -12.73
CA PRO A 215 -5.09 11.82 -13.07
C PRO A 215 -4.88 10.31 -13.03
N LEU A 216 -5.75 9.57 -12.34
CA LEU A 216 -5.62 8.14 -12.20
C LEU A 216 -5.79 7.45 -13.55
N VAL A 217 -4.86 6.55 -13.87
CA VAL A 217 -4.88 5.77 -15.10
C VAL A 217 -5.26 4.33 -14.78
N HIS A 218 -6.13 3.73 -15.59
CA HIS A 218 -6.53 2.33 -15.45
C HIS A 218 -5.44 1.37 -15.94
N SER A 219 -5.41 0.18 -15.36
CA SER A 219 -4.51 -0.91 -15.71
C SER A 219 -5.16 -2.26 -15.40
N GLN A 220 -4.77 -3.25 -16.19
CA GLN A 220 -5.08 -4.66 -15.97
C GLN A 220 -3.81 -5.50 -15.76
N MET A 221 -2.64 -4.83 -15.73
CA MET A 221 -1.35 -5.49 -15.59
C MET A 221 -1.23 -6.11 -14.20
N ARG A 222 -0.78 -7.36 -14.13
CA ARG A 222 -0.53 -8.06 -12.87
C ARG A 222 0.74 -8.87 -13.03
N LEU A 223 1.65 -8.73 -12.08
CA LEU A 223 2.88 -9.51 -12.04
C LEU A 223 2.80 -10.52 -10.90
N ASP A 224 2.99 -11.78 -11.24
CA ASP A 224 3.06 -12.91 -10.33
C ASP A 224 4.51 -13.42 -10.29
N PRO A 225 5.02 -13.83 -9.11
CA PRO A 225 6.29 -14.55 -9.07
C PRO A 225 6.14 -15.85 -9.87
N VAL A 226 7.19 -16.25 -10.59
CA VAL A 226 7.20 -17.55 -11.28
C VAL A 226 6.87 -18.63 -10.26
N LEU A 227 5.92 -19.51 -10.60
CA LEU A 227 5.50 -20.63 -9.74
C LEU A 227 6.74 -21.40 -9.27
N PHE A 228 7.18 -21.17 -8.05
CA PHE A 228 8.16 -22.04 -7.41
C PHE A 228 7.53 -23.42 -7.33
N LYS A 229 8.27 -24.48 -7.70
CA LYS A 229 7.79 -25.87 -7.80
C LYS A 229 6.82 -26.19 -6.67
N ASP A 230 5.53 -26.09 -7.00
CA ASP A 230 4.50 -26.46 -6.07
C ASP A 230 4.63 -27.97 -5.84
N GLN A 231 4.43 -28.44 -4.61
CA GLN A 231 4.51 -29.87 -4.29
C GLN A 231 3.36 -30.68 -4.93
N VAL A 232 2.71 -30.15 -5.97
CA VAL A 232 1.73 -30.85 -6.80
C VAL A 232 2.30 -32.17 -7.32
N SER A 233 3.61 -32.26 -7.61
CA SER A 233 4.24 -33.54 -7.97
C SER A 233 4.23 -34.57 -6.82
N ILE A 234 4.26 -34.12 -5.56
CA ILE A 234 4.13 -34.96 -4.36
C ILE A 234 2.66 -35.32 -4.12
N LEU A 235 1.72 -34.39 -4.35
CA LEU A 235 0.28 -34.63 -4.23
C LEU A 235 -0.29 -35.49 -5.36
N ARG A 236 0.28 -35.46 -6.58
CA ARG A 236 -0.05 -36.39 -7.67
C ARG A 236 0.21 -37.84 -7.30
N LYS A 237 1.15 -38.12 -6.38
CA LYS A 237 1.34 -39.48 -5.86
C LYS A 237 0.21 -39.95 -4.93
N LYS A 238 -0.60 -39.04 -4.39
CA LYS A 238 -1.72 -39.37 -3.49
C LYS A 238 -2.98 -39.84 -4.23
N TYR A 239 -3.15 -39.44 -5.50
CA TYR A 239 -4.28 -39.84 -6.35
C TYR A 239 -3.76 -40.29 -7.72
N ARG A 240 -3.31 -41.55 -7.82
CA ARG A 240 -2.72 -42.11 -9.04
C ARG A 240 -3.71 -42.26 -10.20
N ASP A 241 -5.02 -42.24 -9.94
CA ASP A 241 -6.05 -42.58 -10.93
C ASP A 241 -6.94 -41.41 -11.35
N ILE A 242 -6.58 -40.16 -11.01
CA ILE A 242 -7.38 -38.98 -11.40
C ILE A 242 -7.41 -38.74 -12.92
N GLU A 243 -6.43 -39.28 -13.65
CA GLU A 243 -6.34 -39.19 -15.12
C GLU A 243 -7.15 -40.27 -15.85
N ARG A 244 -7.89 -41.14 -15.13
CA ARG A 244 -8.71 -42.23 -15.68
C ARG A 244 -10.22 -41.95 -15.67
N LEU A 245 -10.64 -40.70 -15.43
CA LEU A 245 -12.02 -40.25 -15.56
C LEU A 245 -12.25 -39.51 -16.87
#